data_AF-A0A819F954-F1
#
_entry.id   AF-A0A819F954-F1
#
_cell.length_a   1.000
_cell.length_b   1.000
_cell.length_c   1.000
_cell.angle_alpha   90.00
_cell.angle_beta   90.00
_cell.angle_gamma   90.00
#
_symmetry.space_group_name_H-M   'P 1'
#
loop_
_entity.id
_entity.type
_entity.pdbx_description
1 polymer ?
#
loop_
_entity_poly.entity_id
_entity_poly.type
_entity_poly.pdbx_seq_one_letter_code
_entity_poly.pdbx_strand_id
1 'polypeptide(L)' 'MASTNMKQICAKCNKGGGIAMCHGCQQSFCTKHFVEHRQELSQQIDHIGQEHDLLRQD' A
#
# COMPACT_ATOMS: atom_id res chain seq x y z
N MET A 1 11.17 -15.67 23.71
CA MET A 1 11.42 -15.05 22.39
C MET A 1 11.13 -13.57 22.52
N ALA A 2 12.12 -12.71 22.33
CA ALA A 2 11.98 -11.27 22.54
C ALA A 2 11.15 -10.66 21.39
N SER A 3 9.96 -10.15 21.71
CA SER A 3 9.14 -9.38 20.78
C SER A 3 9.83 -8.05 20.52
N THR A 4 10.60 -8.00 19.43
CA THR A 4 11.17 -6.77 18.93
C THR A 4 10.01 -5.86 18.53
N ASN A 5 9.67 -4.90 19.40
CA ASN A 5 8.87 -3.72 19.04
C ASN A 5 9.72 -2.90 18.05
N MET A 6 9.93 -3.42 16.84
CA MET A 6 10.49 -2.66 15.74
C MET A 6 9.47 -1.57 15.47
N LYS A 7 9.79 -0.35 15.89
CA LYS A 7 9.07 0.86 15.51
C LYS A 7 8.95 0.79 13.99
N GLN A 8 7.78 0.35 13.51
CA GLN A 8 7.58 0.09 12.10
C GLN A 8 7.80 1.42 11.40
N ILE A 9 8.86 1.53 10.60
CA ILE A 9 9.14 2.75 9.84
C ILE A 9 8.34 2.69 8.54
N CYS A 10 8.06 3.87 7.98
CA CYS A 10 7.37 3.96 6.71
C CYS A 10 8.18 3.27 5.59
N ALA A 11 7.66 2.18 5.02
CA ALA A 11 8.33 1.39 3.99
C ALA A 11 8.68 2.20 2.72
N LYS A 12 7.92 3.27 2.42
CA LYS A 12 8.13 4.13 1.24
C LYS A 12 9.23 5.18 1.44
N CYS A 13 9.50 5.63 2.67
CA CYS A 13 10.44 6.73 2.89
C CYS A 13 11.50 6.50 3.96
N ASN A 14 11.37 5.45 4.78
CA ASN A 14 12.24 5.10 5.90
C ASN A 14 12.57 6.24 6.88
N LYS A 15 11.83 7.35 6.82
CA LYS A 15 12.08 8.57 7.59
C LYS A 15 11.03 8.81 8.66
N GLY A 16 9.76 8.51 8.37
CA GLY A 16 8.65 8.67 9.30
C GLY A 16 8.35 7.39 10.06
N GLY A 17 7.88 7.52 11.30
CA GLY A 17 7.21 6.42 11.99
C GLY A 17 6.01 5.97 11.16
N GLY A 18 5.93 4.67 10.93
CA GLY A 18 4.76 4.02 10.34
C GLY A 18 3.61 4.12 11.33
N ILE A 19 2.60 4.91 10.99
CA ILE A 19 1.41 5.11 11.81
C ILE A 19 0.25 4.23 11.37
N ALA A 20 0.28 3.76 10.12
CA ALA A 20 -0.77 2.97 9.50
C ALA A 20 -0.15 1.79 8.79
N MET A 21 -0.70 0.60 9.01
CA MET A 21 -0.25 -0.64 8.38
C MET A 21 -1.24 -1.05 7.29
N CYS A 22 -0.74 -1.30 6.09
CA CYS A 22 -1.50 -1.96 5.05
C CYS A 22 -1.41 -3.48 5.29
N HIS A 23 -2.53 -4.11 5.66
CA HIS A 23 -2.56 -5.56 5.88
C HIS A 23 -2.39 -6.37 4.59
N GLY A 24 -2.86 -5.85 3.46
CA GLY A 24 -2.69 -6.52 2.15
C GLY A 24 -1.22 -6.61 1.74
N CYS A 25 -0.48 -5.52 1.93
CA CYS A 25 0.95 -5.47 1.59
C CYS A 25 1.88 -5.86 2.75
N GLN A 26 1.33 -6.05 3.97
CA GLN A 26 2.09 -6.25 5.21
C GLN A 26 3.19 -5.21 5.43
N GLN A 27 2.89 -3.94 5.07
CA GLN A 27 3.83 -2.83 5.14
C GLN A 27 3.25 -1.69 5.95
N SER A 28 4.11 -1.03 6.73
CA SER A 28 3.75 0.16 7.49
C SER A 28 4.14 1.42 6.75
N PHE A 29 3.31 2.45 6.84
CA PHE A 29 3.47 3.72 6.15
C PHE A 29 3.20 4.89 7.10
N CYS A 30 3.84 6.03 6.84
CA CYS A 30 3.43 7.28 7.48
C CYS A 30 2.15 7.81 6.80
N THR A 31 1.47 8.78 7.42
CA THR A 31 0.18 9.30 6.95
C THR A 31 0.18 9.64 5.46
N LYS A 32 1.22 10.34 5.01
CA LYS A 32 1.35 10.79 3.62
C LYS A 32 1.45 9.60 2.65
N HIS A 33 2.40 8.70 2.90
CA HIS A 33 2.63 7.55 2.03
C HIS A 33 1.54 6.50 2.13
N PHE A 34 0.79 6.43 3.24
CA PHE A 34 -0.39 5.57 3.33
C PHE A 34 -1.50 6.04 2.39
N VAL A 35 -1.74 7.35 2.30
CA VAL A 35 -2.71 7.93 1.36
C VAL A 35 -2.25 7.73 -0.08
N GLU A 36 -0.97 8.00 -0.38
CA GLU A 36 -0.40 7.72 -1.71
C GLU A 36 -0.54 6.24 -2.08
N HIS A 37 -0.15 5.33 -1.18
CA HIS A 37 -0.25 3.89 -1.41
C HIS A 37 -1.70 3.46 -1.68
N ARG A 38 -2.68 4.01 -0.96
CA ARG A 38 -4.09 3.75 -1.22
C ARG A 38 -4.54 4.24 -2.59
N GLN A 39 -4.09 5.42 -3.01
CA GLN A 39 -4.39 5.95 -4.35
C GLN A 39 -3.77 5.10 -5.46
N GLU A 40 -2.52 4.67 -5.29
CA GLU A 40 -1.83 3.77 -6.22
C GLU A 40 -2.58 2.44 -6.36
N LEU A 41 -3.07 1.86 -5.25
CA LEU A 41 -3.88 0.64 -5.28
C LEU A 41 -5.22 0.84 -6.00
N SER A 42 -5.90 1.97 -5.77
CA SER A 42 -7.14 2.28 -6.49
C SER A 42 -6.92 2.37 -8.00
N GLN A 43 -5.86 3.08 -8.43
CA GLN A 43 -5.51 3.19 -9.85
C GLN A 43 -5.20 1.83 -10.48
N GLN A 44 -4.51 0.94 -9.76
CA GLN A 44 -4.24 -0.42 -10.24
C GLN A 44 -5.53 -1.22 -10.42
N ILE A 45 -6.48 -1.12 -9.49
CA ILE A 45 -7.77 -1.81 -9.61
C ILE A 45 -8.57 -1.27 -10.79
N ASP A 46 -8.64 0.05 -10.96
CA ASP A 46 -9.31 0.68 -12.11
C ASP A 46 -8.69 0.22 -13.43
N HIS A 47 -7.35 0.15 -13.49
CA HIS A 47 -6.65 -0.33 -14.68
C HIS A 47 -6.95 -1.79 -14.98
N ILE A 48 -6.92 -2.68 -13.98
CA ILE A 48 -7.28 -4.09 -14.14
C ILE A 48 -8.73 -4.24 -14.63
N GLY A 49 -9.66 -3.41 -14.11
CA GLY A 49 -11.04 -3.39 -14.58
C GLY A 49 -11.16 -3.00 -16.05
N GLN A 50 -10.43 -1.97 -16.47
CA GLN A 50 -10.37 -1.55 -17.88
C GLN A 50 -9.76 -2.62 -18.78
N GLU A 51 -8.65 -3.24 -18.38
CA GLU A 51 -8.04 -4.33 -19.15
C GLU A 51 -8.98 -5.52 -19.27
N HIS A 52 -9.65 -5.89 -18.19
CA HIS A 52 -10.65 -6.96 -18.21
C HIS A 52 -11.82 -6.65 -19.14
N ASP A 53 -12.34 -5.42 -19.14
CA ASP A 53 -13.41 -5.01 -20.04
C ASP A 53 -12.97 -5.05 -21.51
N LEU A 54 -11.74 -4.61 -21.80
CA LEU A 54 -11.16 -4.72 -23.14
C LEU A 54 -11.04 -6.18 -23.60
N LEU A 55 -10.55 -7.07 -22.74
CA LEU A 55 -10.42 -8.50 -23.05
C LEU A 55 -11.77 -9.20 -23.23
N ARG A 56 -12.83 -8.69 -22.59
CA ARG A 56 -14.18 -9.25 -22.69
C ARG A 56 -14.95 -8.78 -23.93
N GLN A 57 -14.46 -7.73 -24.58
CA GLN A 57 -15.11 -7.11 -25.73
C GLN A 57 -14.62 -7.67 -27.07
N ASP A 58 -13.63 -8.57 -27.05
CA ASP A 58 -13.15 -9.40 -28.18
C ASP A 58 -13.86 -10.78 -28.17
#